data_AF-A0A2S9YDS0-F1
#
_entry.id   AF-A0A2S9YDS0-F1
#
_cell.length_a   1.000
_cell.length_b   1.000
_cell.length_c   1.000
_cell.angle_alpha   90.00
_cell.angle_beta   90.00
_cell.angle_gamma   90.00
#
_symmetry.space_group_name_H-M   'P 1'
#
loop_
_entity.id
_entity.type
_entity.pdbx_description
1 polymer ?
#
loop_
_entity_poly.entity_id
_entity_poly.type
_entity_poly.pdbx_seq_one_letter_code
_entity_poly.pdbx_strand_id
1 'polypeptide(L)' 'MCIVEAMKLFNEIEAEFGCVIEEALVANQQPVEFGTKLFRVRRL' A
#
# COMPACT_ATOMS: atom_id res chain seq x y z
N MET A 1 4.74 2.52 -4.39
CA MET A 1 3.95 1.27 -4.37
C MET A 1 2.48 1.54 -4.71
N CYS A 2 1.82 2.42 -3.98
CA CYS A 2 0.45 2.87 -4.27
C CYS A 2 0.23 4.29 -3.75
N ILE A 3 -0.94 4.87 -4.05
CA ILE A 3 -1.37 6.16 -3.52
C ILE A 3 -2.63 5.92 -2.67
N VAL A 4 -2.69 6.51 -1.48
CA VAL A 4 -3.83 6.44 -0.57
C VAL A 4 -4.36 7.85 -0.35
N GLU A 5 -5.68 8.01 -0.33
CA GLU A 5 -6.31 9.27 0.07
C GLU A 5 -6.67 9.23 1.55
N ALA A 6 -6.18 10.21 2.33
CA ALA A 6 -6.52 10.41 3.72
C ALA A 6 -6.88 11.88 3.97
N MET A 7 -8.08 12.17 4.47
CA MET A 7 -8.55 13.54 4.76
C MET A 7 -8.39 14.52 3.58
N LYS A 8 -8.69 14.08 2.35
CA LYS A 8 -8.50 14.81 1.08
C LYS A 8 -7.05 15.08 0.68
N LEU A 9 -6.09 14.45 1.36
CA LEU A 9 -4.69 14.45 0.99
C LEU A 9 -4.35 13.13 0.33
N PHE A 10 -3.60 13.18 -0.78
CA PHE A 10 -3.07 11.99 -1.42
C PHE A 10 -1.65 11.75 -0.91
N ASN A 11 -1.43 10.59 -0.31
CA ASN A 11 -0.17 10.16 0.24
C ASN A 11 0.38 9.01 -0.62
N GLU A 12 1.65 9.11 -1.00
CA GLU A 12 2.35 8.03 -1.68
C GLU A 12 2.91 7.06 -0.64
N ILE A 13 2.68 5.77 -0.85
CA ILE A 13 3.25 4.69 -0.04
C ILE A 13 4.37 4.06 -0.84
N GLU A 14 5.59 4.14 -0.32
CA GLU A 14 6.82 3.61 -0.91
C GLU A 14 7.35 2.42 -0.11
N ALA A 15 8.15 1.58 -0.76
CA ALA A 15 8.86 0.50 -0.07
C ALA A 15 10.16 1.06 0.52
N GLU A 16 10.43 0.79 1.79
CA GLU A 16 11.66 1.23 2.46
C GLU A 16 12.93 0.50 1.97
N PHE A 17 12.74 -0.61 1.23
CA PHE A 17 13.80 -1.45 0.71
C PHE A 17 13.40 -2.07 -0.63
N GLY A 18 14.38 -2.54 -1.39
CA GLY A 18 14.14 -3.31 -2.62
C GLY A 18 13.34 -4.58 -2.33
N CYS A 19 12.19 -4.72 -2.98
CA CYS A 19 11.28 -5.85 -2.78
C CYS A 19 10.50 -6.19 -4.05
N VAL A 20 9.86 -7.36 -4.04
CA VAL A 20 8.91 -7.82 -5.06
C VAL A 20 7.53 -7.89 -4.43
N ILE A 21 6.52 -7.33 -5.11
CA ILE A 21 5.12 -7.45 -4.71
C ILE A 21 4.65 -8.87 -5.07
N GLU A 22 4.25 -9.64 -4.06
CA GLU A 22 3.71 -10.99 -4.26
C GLU A 22 2.19 -10.98 -4.41
N GLU A 23 1.51 -10.10 -3.66
CA GLU A 23 0.04 -10.02 -3.68
C GLU A 23 -0.45 -8.63 -3.27
N ALA A 24 -1.52 -8.15 -3.91
CA ALA A 24 -2.31 -7.00 -3.45
C ALA A 24 -3.46 -7.50 -2.57
N LEU A 25 -3.51 -7.03 -1.33
CA LEU A 25 -4.47 -7.50 -0.32
C LEU A 25 -5.76 -6.67 -0.30
N VAL A 26 -5.78 -5.58 -1.06
CA VAL A 26 -6.91 -4.64 -1.16
C VAL A 26 -7.17 -4.31 -2.63
N ALA A 27 -8.42 -4.01 -2.96
CA ALA A 27 -8.80 -3.52 -4.28
C ALA A 27 -8.60 -2.00 -4.39
N ASN A 28 -8.53 -1.50 -5.62
CA ASN A 28 -8.51 -0.05 -5.87
C ASN A 28 -9.80 0.58 -5.34
N GLN A 29 -9.68 1.78 -4.76
CA GLN A 29 -10.79 2.54 -4.16
C GLN A 29 -11.48 1.85 -2.98
N GLN A 30 -10.91 0.76 -2.46
CA GLN A 30 -11.39 0.13 -1.23
C GLN A 30 -11.05 1.03 -0.03
N PRO A 31 -12.01 1.31 0.88
CA PRO A 31 -11.71 1.99 2.14
C PRO A 31 -10.72 1.19 2.99
N VAL A 32 -9.74 1.87 3.56
CA VAL A 32 -8.72 1.29 4.44
C VAL A 32 -8.59 2.10 5.72
N GLU A 33 -8.24 1.43 6.82
CA GLU A 33 -7.97 2.06 8.11
C GLU A 33 -6.47 2.03 8.43
N PHE A 34 -6.06 2.82 9.41
CA PHE A 34 -4.69 2.78 9.91
C PHE A 34 -4.29 1.37 10.36
N GLY A 35 -3.14 0.89 9.89
CA GLY A 35 -2.65 -0.46 10.16
C GLY A 35 -3.16 -1.54 9.20
N THR A 36 -4.03 -1.21 8.24
CA THR A 36 -4.45 -2.15 7.19
C THR A 36 -3.25 -2.56 6.33
N LYS A 37 -3.07 -3.86 6.12
CA LYS A 37 -2.02 -4.39 5.22
C LYS A 37 -2.46 -4.24 3.77
N LEU A 38 -1.68 -3.52 2.97
CA LEU A 38 -2.01 -3.24 1.56
C LEU A 38 -1.42 -4.27 0.59
N PHE A 39 -0.18 -4.68 0.82
CA PHE A 39 0.55 -5.60 -0.05
C PHE A 39 1.28 -6.65 0.77
N ARG A 40 1.37 -7.87 0.23
CA ARG A 40 2.38 -8.85 0.65
C ARG A 40 3.61 -8.64 -0.24
N VAL A 41 4.75 -8.43 0.38
CA VAL A 41 6.02 -8.23 -0.32
C VAL A 41 7.08 -9.21 0.16
N ARG A 42 7.99 -9.57 -0.74
CA ARG A 42 9.20 -10.33 -0.43
C ARG A 42 10.42 -9.46 -0.68
N ARG A 43 11.30 -9.37 0.31
CA ARG A 43 12.55 -8.61 0.23
C ARG A 43 13.50 -9.21 -0.81
N LEU A 44 14.23 -8.36 -1.51
CA LEU A 44 15.35 -8.73 -2.39
C LEU A 44 16.62 -9.03 -1.59
#